data_AF-A0A953WEC6-F1
#
_entry.id   AF-A0A953WEC6-F1
#
_cell.length_a   1.000
_cell.length_b   1.000
_cell.length_c   1.000
_cell.angle_alpha   90.00
_cell.angle_beta   90.00
_cell.angle_gamma   90.00
#
_symmetry.space_group_name_H-M   'P 1'
#
loop_
_entity.id
_entity.type
_entity.pdbx_description
1 polymer ?
#
loop_
_entity_poly.entity_id
_entity_poly.type
_entity_poly.pdbx_seq_one_letter_code
_entity_poly.pdbx_strand_id
1 'polypeptide(L)'
;MLSKATFQLLAKHSSSRMWNLKNSDTDAAVSVCAEWLSRHADQRKLLERWDKLEAFLMKEHNLFDLDERERGAFFEATPLDIIGNRIDELHALNKKSLHQVWKSEATTMQGLISKLLVALALAHPDENRDVHLLLCSILNDIDPNALTQEGWHTHTM
;
A
#
# COMPACT_ATOMS: atom_id res chain seq x y z
N MET A 1 -6.43 -30.96 31.84
CA MET A 1 -5.04 -31.28 31.43
C MET A 1 -5.10 -32.19 30.21
N LEU A 2 -4.95 -31.64 29.01
CA LEU A 2 -4.93 -32.41 27.76
C LEU A 2 -3.53 -33.06 27.60
N SER A 3 -3.50 -34.36 27.32
CA SER A 3 -2.27 -35.17 27.34
C SER A 3 -1.39 -34.91 26.12
N LYS A 4 -0.07 -35.14 26.26
CA LYS A 4 0.96 -35.02 25.21
C LYS A 4 0.62 -35.76 23.89
N ALA A 5 -0.30 -36.73 23.93
CA ALA A 5 -0.71 -37.49 22.76
C ALA A 5 -1.50 -36.66 21.73
N THR A 6 -2.25 -35.64 22.17
CA THR A 6 -3.05 -34.80 21.27
C THR A 6 -2.16 -33.86 20.43
N PHE A 7 -1.03 -33.41 20.99
CA PHE A 7 -0.04 -32.60 20.25
C PHE A 7 0.70 -33.41 19.18
N GLN A 8 0.96 -34.70 19.43
CA GLN A 8 1.67 -35.55 18.47
C GLN A 8 0.79 -35.96 17.27
N LEU A 9 -0.54 -35.99 17.43
CA LEU A 9 -1.48 -36.28 16.35
C LEU A 9 -1.72 -35.08 15.42
N LEU A 10 -1.69 -33.85 15.96
CA LEU A 10 -1.68 -32.61 15.17
C LEU A 10 -0.36 -32.43 14.39
N ALA A 11 0.77 -32.80 15.00
CA ALA A 11 2.09 -32.69 14.36
C ALA A 11 2.28 -33.66 13.17
N LYS A 12 1.47 -34.73 13.06
CA LYS A 12 1.56 -35.67 11.92
C LYS A 12 0.75 -35.25 10.70
N HIS A 13 -0.19 -34.30 10.83
CA HIS A 13 -0.99 -33.81 9.70
C HIS A 13 -0.48 -32.49 9.09
N SER A 14 0.53 -31.84 9.67
CA SER A 14 1.09 -30.59 9.14
C SER A 14 2.23 -30.80 8.11
N SER A 15 2.67 -32.04 7.87
CA SER A 15 3.89 -32.33 7.11
C SER A 15 3.73 -32.39 5.57
N SER A 16 2.62 -31.93 4.99
CA SER A 16 2.48 -31.96 3.51
C SER A 16 1.67 -30.81 2.91
N ARG A 17 1.79 -29.62 3.49
CA ARG A 17 1.84 -28.38 2.69
C ARG A 17 3.21 -27.77 2.85
N MET A 18 4.23 -28.58 2.54
CA MET A 18 5.52 -28.03 2.22
C MET A 18 5.30 -27.27 0.92
N TRP A 19 5.14 -25.96 1.07
CA TRP A 19 4.96 -24.94 0.06
C TRP A 19 5.94 -25.19 -1.10
N ASN A 20 5.51 -26.01 -2.05
CA ASN A 20 6.23 -26.28 -3.28
C ASN A 20 5.93 -25.11 -4.21
N LEU A 21 6.37 -23.91 -3.80
CA LEU A 21 6.36 -22.71 -4.62
C LEU A 21 7.31 -23.01 -5.76
N LYS A 22 6.75 -23.53 -6.85
CA LYS A 22 7.50 -23.67 -8.09
C LYS A 22 7.99 -22.29 -8.48
N ASN A 23 9.23 -22.21 -8.94
CA ASN A 23 9.68 -21.11 -9.79
C ASN A 23 8.89 -21.21 -11.11
N SER A 24 7.63 -20.80 -11.12
CA SER A 24 6.86 -20.65 -12.36
C SER A 24 7.20 -19.29 -12.96
N ASP A 25 7.45 -19.26 -14.26
CA ASP A 25 8.00 -18.11 -15.00
C ASP A 25 7.16 -16.82 -15.01
N THR A 26 6.02 -16.74 -14.30
CA THR A 26 5.37 -15.46 -13.94
C THR A 26 4.21 -15.73 -12.98
N ASP A 27 4.35 -15.33 -11.72
CA ASP A 27 3.24 -15.33 -10.76
C ASP A 27 2.30 -14.18 -11.09
N ALA A 28 1.05 -14.49 -11.46
CA ALA A 28 0.06 -13.49 -11.83
C ALA A 28 -0.23 -12.49 -10.69
N ALA A 29 -0.11 -12.91 -9.43
CA ALA A 29 -0.25 -12.02 -8.29
C ALA A 29 0.84 -10.94 -8.27
N VAL A 30 2.07 -11.27 -8.67
CA VAL A 30 3.17 -10.29 -8.74
C VAL A 30 2.84 -9.18 -9.72
N SER A 31 2.39 -9.51 -10.93
CA SER A 31 2.05 -8.51 -11.95
C SER A 31 0.90 -7.60 -11.51
N VAL A 32 -0.17 -8.19 -10.98
CA VAL A 32 -1.37 -7.42 -10.56
C VAL A 32 -1.05 -6.53 -9.36
N CYS A 33 -0.27 -7.02 -8.40
CA CYS A 33 0.17 -6.22 -7.25
C CYS A 33 1.13 -5.11 -7.67
N ALA A 34 2.09 -5.37 -8.56
CA ALA A 34 3.04 -4.36 -9.03
C ALA A 34 2.32 -3.19 -9.73
N GLU A 35 1.34 -3.47 -10.58
CA GLU A 35 0.55 -2.42 -11.23
C GLU A 35 -0.24 -1.59 -10.20
N TRP A 36 -0.83 -2.26 -9.20
CA TRP A 36 -1.55 -1.59 -8.12
C TRP A 36 -0.61 -0.71 -7.27
N LEU A 37 0.54 -1.25 -6.87
CA LEU A 37 1.54 -0.56 -6.05
C LEU A 37 2.13 0.64 -6.79
N SER A 38 2.41 0.53 -8.10
CA SER A 38 2.86 1.65 -8.92
C SER A 38 1.85 2.79 -8.92
N ARG A 39 0.56 2.49 -9.15
CA ARG A 39 -0.50 3.52 -9.12
C ARG A 39 -0.65 4.13 -7.73
N HIS A 40 -0.55 3.33 -6.68
CA HIS A 40 -0.58 3.81 -5.30
C HIS A 40 0.61 4.72 -4.96
N ALA A 41 1.82 4.38 -5.42
CA ALA A 41 3.01 5.20 -5.24
C ALA A 41 2.87 6.55 -5.95
N ASP A 42 2.31 6.58 -7.17
CA ASP A 42 2.03 7.82 -7.89
C ASP A 42 1.00 8.68 -7.15
N GLN A 43 -0.04 8.07 -6.59
CA GLN A 43 -1.02 8.75 -5.74
C GLN A 43 -0.34 9.41 -4.52
N ARG A 44 0.55 8.69 -3.82
CA ARG A 44 1.30 9.24 -2.67
C ARG A 44 2.19 10.43 -3.05
N LYS A 45 2.93 10.32 -4.16
CA LYS A 45 3.76 11.43 -4.66
C LYS A 45 2.92 12.67 -5.00
N LEU A 46 1.71 12.48 -5.53
CA LEU A 46 0.79 13.57 -5.82
C LEU A 46 0.25 14.21 -4.53
N LEU A 47 -0.10 13.41 -3.51
CA LEU A 47 -0.48 13.92 -2.19
C LEU A 47 0.63 14.77 -1.58
N GLU A 48 1.87 14.27 -1.54
CA GLU A 48 3.02 15.04 -1.03
C GLU A 48 3.25 16.35 -1.79
N ARG A 49 3.02 16.35 -3.11
CA ARG A 49 3.13 17.54 -3.94
C ARG A 49 1.99 18.53 -3.66
N TRP A 50 0.78 18.01 -3.47
CA TRP A 50 -0.39 18.79 -3.12
C TRP A 50 -0.17 19.48 -1.78
N ASP A 51 0.25 18.76 -0.74
CA ASP A 51 0.53 19.30 0.60
C ASP A 51 1.57 20.44 0.55
N LYS A 52 2.66 20.25 -0.20
CA LYS A 52 3.70 21.27 -0.37
C LYS A 52 3.18 22.53 -1.06
N LEU A 53 2.35 22.35 -2.09
CA LEU A 53 1.77 23.47 -2.82
C LEU A 53 0.73 24.20 -1.97
N GLU A 54 -0.13 23.47 -1.28
CA GLU A 54 -1.11 24.06 -0.36
C GLU A 54 -0.41 24.88 0.72
N ALA A 55 0.60 24.32 1.39
CA ALA A 55 1.38 25.03 2.40
C ALA A 55 2.05 26.29 1.86
N PHE A 56 2.57 26.25 0.63
CA PHE A 56 3.14 27.44 -0.03
C PHE A 56 2.07 28.51 -0.28
N LEU A 57 0.92 28.15 -0.85
CA LEU A 57 -0.16 29.09 -1.15
C LEU A 57 -0.81 29.68 0.10
N MET A 58 -0.91 28.88 1.18
CA MET A 58 -1.33 29.38 2.48
C MET A 58 -0.39 30.49 2.97
N LYS A 59 0.93 30.26 2.86
CA LYS A 59 1.94 31.17 3.42
C LYS A 59 2.09 32.46 2.63
N GLU A 60 2.08 32.37 1.30
CA GLU A 60 2.39 33.51 0.43
C GLU A 60 1.14 34.26 -0.05
N HIS A 61 -0.02 33.60 -0.09
CA HIS A 61 -1.25 34.13 -0.70
C HIS A 61 -2.47 34.11 0.21
N ASN A 62 -2.31 33.76 1.49
CA ASN A 62 -3.40 33.64 2.46
C ASN A 62 -4.59 32.86 1.89
N LEU A 63 -4.32 31.73 1.22
CA LEU A 63 -5.30 30.97 0.44
C LEU A 63 -6.64 30.71 1.18
N PHE A 64 -6.57 30.53 2.50
CA PHE A 64 -7.75 30.28 3.33
C PHE A 64 -8.52 31.53 3.77
N ASP A 65 -7.93 32.71 3.62
CA ASP A 65 -8.62 33.99 3.85
C ASP A 65 -9.40 34.44 2.61
N LEU A 66 -9.15 33.82 1.45
CA LEU A 66 -9.92 34.04 0.22
C LEU A 66 -11.30 33.39 0.33
N ASP A 67 -12.35 34.11 -0.09
CA ASP A 67 -13.70 33.54 -0.20
C ASP A 67 -13.81 32.51 -1.36
N GLU A 68 -14.94 31.81 -1.44
CA GLU A 68 -15.14 30.73 -2.42
C GLU A 68 -15.09 31.23 -3.89
N ARG A 69 -15.50 32.47 -4.16
CA ARG A 69 -15.39 33.08 -5.50
C ARG A 69 -13.97 33.53 -5.79
N GLU A 70 -13.30 34.14 -4.83
CA GLU A 70 -11.91 34.59 -4.94
C GLU A 70 -10.98 33.40 -5.15
N ARG A 71 -11.19 32.32 -4.41
CA ARG A 71 -10.45 31.06 -4.56
C ARG A 71 -10.70 30.40 -5.92
N GLY A 72 -11.95 30.38 -6.40
CA GLY A 72 -12.30 29.86 -7.72
C GLY A 72 -11.75 30.71 -8.89
N ALA A 73 -11.42 31.98 -8.65
CA ALA A 73 -10.76 32.86 -9.63
C ALA A 73 -9.23 32.90 -9.46
N PHE A 74 -8.69 32.27 -8.42
CA PHE A 74 -7.27 32.32 -8.09
C PHE A 74 -6.50 31.32 -8.95
N PHE A 75 -6.00 31.80 -10.09
CA PHE A 75 -5.31 30.98 -11.08
C PHE A 75 -4.15 30.16 -10.51
N GLU A 76 -3.46 30.67 -9.49
CA GLU A 76 -2.34 29.96 -8.85
C GLU A 76 -2.77 28.73 -8.03
N ALA A 77 -4.06 28.60 -7.68
CA ALA A 77 -4.63 27.39 -7.08
C ALA A 77 -5.05 26.33 -8.12
N THR A 78 -5.15 26.66 -9.42
CA THR A 78 -5.48 25.70 -10.49
C THR A 78 -4.66 24.40 -10.44
N PRO A 79 -3.34 24.43 -10.13
CA PRO A 79 -2.56 23.20 -10.01
C PRO A 79 -3.00 22.31 -8.84
N LEU A 80 -3.57 22.85 -7.75
CA LEU A 80 -4.15 22.03 -6.66
C LEU A 80 -5.34 21.22 -7.17
N ASP A 81 -6.24 21.83 -7.95
CA ASP A 81 -7.40 21.15 -8.52
C ASP A 81 -6.99 20.05 -9.50
N ILE A 82 -6.01 20.33 -10.35
CA ILE A 82 -5.48 19.33 -11.31
C ILE A 82 -4.89 18.14 -10.57
N ILE A 83 -4.10 18.39 -9.51
CA ILE A 83 -3.49 17.34 -8.70
C ILE A 83 -4.58 16.55 -7.95
N GLY A 84 -5.53 17.24 -7.32
CA GLY A 84 -6.66 16.63 -6.59
C GLY A 84 -7.49 15.71 -7.47
N ASN A 85 -7.91 16.18 -8.64
CA ASN A 85 -8.66 15.37 -9.61
C ASN A 85 -7.88 14.10 -10.02
N ARG A 86 -6.55 14.20 -10.19
CA ARG A 86 -5.72 13.04 -10.53
C ARG A 86 -5.57 12.06 -9.37
N ILE A 87 -5.46 12.55 -8.13
CA ILE A 87 -5.45 11.73 -6.92
C ILE A 87 -6.76 10.93 -6.84
N ASP A 88 -7.91 11.57 -7.04
CA ASP A 88 -9.22 10.92 -6.99
C ASP A 88 -9.38 9.85 -8.07
N GLU A 89 -8.91 10.14 -9.29
CA GLU A 89 -8.92 9.17 -10.39
C GLU A 89 -8.07 7.92 -10.06
N LEU A 90 -6.84 8.12 -9.58
CA LEU A 90 -5.93 7.03 -9.20
C LEU A 90 -6.51 6.21 -8.04
N HIS A 91 -7.08 6.88 -7.03
CA HIS A 91 -7.72 6.21 -5.91
C HIS A 91 -8.92 5.37 -6.37
N ALA A 92 -9.77 5.89 -7.24
CA ALA A 92 -10.90 5.15 -7.81
C ALA A 92 -10.44 3.91 -8.61
N LEU A 93 -9.38 4.04 -9.42
CA LEU A 93 -8.78 2.94 -10.18
C LEU A 93 -8.18 1.87 -9.25
N ASN A 94 -7.48 2.27 -8.19
CA ASN A 94 -6.93 1.35 -7.18
C ASN A 94 -8.03 0.63 -6.41
N LYS A 95 -9.09 1.34 -6.00
CA LYS A 95 -10.25 0.73 -5.34
C LYS A 95 -10.94 -0.31 -6.23
N LYS A 96 -11.07 -0.02 -7.52
CA LYS A 96 -11.68 -0.95 -8.49
C LYS A 96 -10.79 -2.18 -8.76
N SER A 97 -9.47 -1.98 -8.84
CA SER A 97 -8.51 -3.07 -9.13
C SER A 97 -8.12 -3.90 -7.90
N LEU A 98 -8.42 -3.44 -6.68
CA LEU A 98 -8.11 -4.18 -5.46
C LEU A 98 -8.75 -5.59 -5.43
N HIS A 99 -9.93 -5.74 -6.03
CA HIS A 99 -10.58 -7.05 -6.21
C HIS A 99 -9.71 -8.04 -7.00
N GLN A 100 -8.96 -7.55 -7.99
CA GLN A 100 -8.06 -8.38 -8.79
C GLN A 100 -6.85 -8.83 -7.96
N VAL A 101 -6.31 -7.95 -7.12
CA VAL A 101 -5.27 -8.31 -6.14
C VAL A 101 -5.77 -9.41 -5.22
N TRP A 102 -6.95 -9.24 -4.63
CA TRP A 102 -7.55 -10.24 -3.73
C TRP A 102 -7.76 -11.60 -4.43
N LYS A 103 -8.33 -11.59 -5.64
CA LYS A 103 -8.63 -12.81 -6.40
C LYS A 103 -7.42 -13.51 -7.02
N SER A 104 -6.33 -12.80 -7.28
CA SER A 104 -5.12 -13.42 -7.82
C SER A 104 -4.65 -14.54 -6.89
N GLU A 105 -4.19 -15.66 -7.41
CA GLU A 105 -3.61 -16.72 -6.57
C GLU A 105 -2.09 -16.53 -6.57
N ALA A 106 -1.50 -16.37 -5.39
CA ALA A 106 -0.05 -16.31 -5.25
C ALA A 106 0.48 -17.76 -5.24
N THR A 107 1.22 -18.12 -6.28
CA THR A 107 1.81 -19.46 -6.43
C THR A 107 3.28 -19.48 -6.02
N THR A 108 3.86 -18.30 -5.78
CA THR A 108 5.26 -18.08 -5.41
C THR A 108 5.38 -17.23 -4.14
N MET A 109 6.59 -17.19 -3.56
CA MET A 109 6.85 -16.41 -2.34
C MET A 109 6.78 -14.93 -2.69
N GLN A 110 7.31 -14.59 -3.86
CA GLN A 110 7.21 -13.24 -4.40
C GLN A 110 5.75 -12.79 -4.53
N GLY A 111 4.85 -13.65 -5.02
CA GLY A 111 3.41 -13.33 -5.07
C GLY A 111 2.79 -13.07 -3.70
N LEU A 112 3.20 -13.83 -2.67
CA LEU A 112 2.76 -13.59 -1.29
C LEU A 112 3.30 -12.28 -0.74
N ILE A 113 4.59 -12.00 -0.93
CA ILE A 113 5.23 -10.74 -0.56
C ILE A 113 4.53 -9.57 -1.25
N SER A 114 4.30 -9.64 -2.56
CA SER A 114 3.62 -8.57 -3.31
C SER A 114 2.21 -8.28 -2.77
N LYS A 115 1.45 -9.32 -2.39
CA LYS A 115 0.14 -9.11 -1.74
C LYS A 115 0.25 -8.49 -0.36
N LEU A 116 1.24 -8.88 0.43
CA LEU A 116 1.50 -8.29 1.75
C LEU A 116 1.91 -6.82 1.63
N LEU A 117 2.68 -6.46 0.61
CA LEU A 117 3.02 -5.05 0.31
C LEU A 117 1.78 -4.23 -0.05
N VAL A 118 0.83 -4.79 -0.81
CA VAL A 118 -0.48 -4.13 -1.05
C VAL A 118 -1.25 -3.97 0.25
N ALA A 119 -1.28 -5.00 1.11
CA ALA A 119 -1.94 -4.91 2.41
C ALA A 119 -1.29 -3.84 3.31
N LEU A 120 0.04 -3.73 3.28
CA LEU A 120 0.79 -2.72 4.01
C LEU A 120 0.45 -1.31 3.52
N ALA A 121 0.26 -1.13 2.21
CA ALA A 121 -0.16 0.15 1.62
C ALA A 121 -1.54 0.58 2.07
N LEU A 122 -2.45 -0.37 2.24
CA LEU A 122 -3.80 -0.12 2.70
C LEU A 122 -3.88 0.13 4.21
N ALA A 123 -2.96 -0.43 4.99
CA ALA A 123 -2.86 -0.22 6.43
C ALA A 123 -1.99 1.01 6.72
N HIS A 124 -2.50 2.21 6.44
CA HIS A 124 -1.76 3.44 6.72
C HIS A 124 -1.46 3.54 8.23
N PRO A 125 -0.23 3.92 8.65
CA PRO A 125 0.15 3.93 10.06
C PRO A 125 -0.72 4.89 10.91
N ASP A 126 -1.20 5.98 10.32
CA ASP A 126 -2.06 6.95 11.02
C ASP A 126 -3.49 6.42 11.24
N GLU A 127 -3.93 5.45 10.44
CA GLU A 127 -5.26 4.84 10.55
C GLU A 127 -5.24 3.57 11.40
N ASN A 128 -4.20 2.73 11.24
CA ASN A 128 -4.08 1.46 11.94
C ASN A 128 -2.61 1.04 12.13
N ARG A 129 -1.95 1.70 13.08
CA ARG A 129 -0.54 1.47 13.41
C ARG A 129 -0.21 0.01 13.74
N ASP A 130 -1.05 -0.66 14.53
CA ASP A 130 -0.76 -2.03 14.98
C ASP A 130 -0.76 -3.02 13.82
N VAL A 131 -1.73 -2.91 12.90
CA VAL A 131 -1.77 -3.74 11.68
C VAL A 131 -0.58 -3.40 10.77
N HIS A 132 -0.26 -2.12 10.60
CA HIS A 132 0.90 -1.68 9.83
C HIS A 132 2.21 -2.31 10.34
N LEU A 133 2.47 -2.21 11.65
CA LEU A 133 3.67 -2.76 12.28
C LEU A 133 3.72 -4.28 12.19
N LEU A 134 2.58 -4.96 12.35
CA LEU A 134 2.51 -6.41 12.20
C LEU A 134 2.86 -6.84 10.76
N LEU A 135 2.34 -6.15 9.74
CA LEU A 135 2.67 -6.43 8.34
C LEU A 135 4.14 -6.20 8.03
N CYS A 136 4.74 -5.11 8.54
CA CYS A 136 6.18 -4.87 8.45
C CYS A 136 6.99 -5.99 9.10
N SER A 137 6.60 -6.46 10.29
CA SER A 137 7.27 -7.57 10.98
C SER A 137 7.21 -8.85 10.16
N ILE A 138 6.03 -9.22 9.65
CA ILE A 138 5.84 -10.42 8.82
C ILE A 138 6.70 -10.34 7.55
N LEU A 139 6.74 -9.18 6.89
CA LEU A 139 7.56 -8.98 5.69
C LEU A 139 9.05 -9.15 6.00
N ASN A 140 9.54 -8.57 7.10
CA ASN A 140 10.93 -8.72 7.53
C ASN A 140 11.30 -10.17 7.91
N ASP A 141 10.36 -10.92 8.49
CA ASP A 141 10.56 -12.34 8.82
C ASP A 141 10.69 -13.21 7.55
N ILE A 142 10.04 -12.82 6.44
CA ILE A 142 10.07 -13.55 5.16
C ILE A 142 11.28 -13.14 4.32
N ASP A 143 11.47 -11.85 4.10
CA ASP A 143 12.57 -11.26 3.35
C ASP A 143 12.97 -9.91 3.97
N PRO A 144 14.12 -9.83 4.66
CA PRO A 144 14.62 -8.59 5.27
C PRO A 144 14.81 -7.43 4.27
N ASN A 145 14.84 -7.71 2.97
CA ASN A 145 14.99 -6.68 1.92
C ASN A 145 13.65 -6.30 1.27
N ALA A 146 12.53 -6.90 1.65
CA ALA A 146 11.22 -6.62 1.02
C ALA A 146 10.80 -5.15 1.16
N LEU A 147 11.12 -4.51 2.29
CA LEU A 147 10.75 -3.11 2.55
C LEU A 147 11.71 -2.10 1.90
N THR A 148 12.94 -2.50 1.56
CA THR A 148 13.96 -1.59 1.01
C THR A 148 13.84 -1.40 -0.51
N GLN A 149 13.25 -2.34 -1.23
CA GLN A 149 13.11 -2.28 -2.69
C GLN A 149 11.99 -1.36 -3.20
N GLU A 150 11.00 -1.05 -2.36
CA GLU A 150 9.77 -0.33 -2.75
C GLU A 150 9.70 1.12 -2.21
N GLY A 151 10.79 1.65 -1.64
CA GLY A 151 10.80 3.03 -1.15
C GLY A 151 9.83 3.28 0.01
N TRP A 152 9.60 2.27 0.85
CA TRP A 152 8.92 2.44 2.14
C TRP A 152 9.84 3.21 3.09
N HIS A 153 10.00 4.50 2.83
CA HIS A 153 10.59 5.39 3.80
C HIS A 153 9.64 5.45 4.99
N THR A 154 10.10 4.85 6.09
CA THR A 154 9.54 5.00 7.42
C THR A 154 9.46 6.49 7.73
N HIS A 155 8.27 7.08 7.62
CA HIS A 155 7.93 8.25 8.40
C HIS A 155 7.78 7.81 9.86
N THR A 156 8.92 7.51 10.48
CA THR A 156 9.05 7.53 11.94
C THR A 156 9.36 8.96 12.33
N MET A 157 8.32 9.63 12.85
CA MET A 157 8.31 10.83 13.70
C MET A 157 9.14 12.04 13.26
#